data_AF-A0A0F3P4F3-F1
#
_entry.id   AF-A0A0F3P4F3-F1
#
_cell.length_a   1.000
_cell.length_b   1.000
_cell.length_c   1.000
_cell.angle_alpha   90.00
_cell.angle_beta   90.00
_cell.angle_gamma   90.00
#
_symmetry.space_group_name_H-M   'P 1'
#
loop_
_entity.id
_entity.type
_entity.pdbx_description
1 polymer ?
#
loop_
_entity_poly.entity_id
_entity_poly.type
_entity_poly.pdbx_seq_one_letter_code
_entity_poly.pdbx_strand_id
1 'polypeptide(L)'
;MNSIIIGIDVSKETFDAAVLINNKVQTRKFNNNSEGFNKLVTWLKSRGTGHVCMEATGIYWKSLAKYLYDYGYKVSVVNPARIKGFAISKLSRTKTDKADSVLIADFCEAMKPEA
;
A
#
# COMPACT_ATOMS: atom_id res chain seq x y z
N MET A 1 19.54 6.47 -3.47
CA MET A 1 18.11 6.86 -3.60
C MET A 1 17.35 6.12 -2.51
N ASN A 2 16.70 6.84 -1.59
CA ASN A 2 15.87 6.19 -0.58
C ASN A 2 14.61 5.68 -1.28
N SER A 3 14.48 4.36 -1.43
CA SER A 3 13.24 3.76 -1.93
C SER A 3 12.23 3.77 -0.80
N ILE A 4 11.13 4.49 -0.96
CA ILE A 4 10.02 4.45 -0.01
C ILE A 4 9.24 3.14 -0.19
N ILE A 5 8.71 2.61 0.90
CA ILE A 5 7.79 1.48 0.89
C ILE A 5 6.38 1.98 1.15
N ILE A 6 5.43 1.57 0.32
CA ILE A 6 4.03 1.95 0.42
C ILE A 6 3.18 0.69 0.58
N GLY A 7 2.35 0.67 1.61
CA GLY A 7 1.28 -0.33 1.76
C GLY A 7 -0.07 0.30 1.52
N ILE A 8 -0.92 -0.33 0.72
CA ILE A 8 -2.27 0.17 0.41
C ILE A 8 -3.30 -0.92 0.68
N ASP A 9 -4.28 -0.59 1.52
CA ASP A 9 -5.50 -1.37 1.69
C ASP A 9 -6.64 -0.71 0.91
N VAL A 10 -7.34 -1.48 0.06
CA VAL A 10 -8.29 -0.95 -0.92
C VAL A 10 -9.69 -1.46 -0.62
N SER A 11 -10.62 -0.53 -0.43
CA SER A 11 -12.06 -0.81 -0.38
C SER A 11 -12.75 -0.32 -1.66
N LYS A 12 -14.06 -0.55 -1.77
CA LYS A 12 -14.85 -0.12 -2.94
C LYS A 12 -14.75 1.39 -3.19
N GLU A 13 -15.04 2.20 -2.17
CA GLU A 13 -15.18 3.66 -2.31
C GLU A 13 -13.90 4.43 -1.93
N THR A 14 -13.02 3.81 -1.13
CA THR A 14 -11.82 4.47 -0.57
C THR A 14 -10.64 3.52 -0.48
N PHE A 15 -9.44 4.06 -0.26
CA PHE A 15 -8.28 3.26 0.11
C PHE A 15 -7.44 4.00 1.16
N ASP A 16 -6.79 3.23 2.03
CA ASP A 16 -5.87 3.71 3.05
C ASP A 16 -4.45 3.37 2.61
N ALA A 17 -3.57 4.38 2.61
CA ALA A 17 -2.18 4.24 2.23
C ALA A 17 -1.26 4.56 3.41
N ALA A 18 -0.28 3.70 3.64
CA ALA A 18 0.81 3.90 4.57
C ALA A 18 2.14 4.03 3.83
N VAL A 19 2.99 4.98 4.24
CA VAL A 19 4.35 5.13 3.71
C VAL A 19 5.35 4.99 4.85
N LEU A 20 6.34 4.12 4.66
CA LEU A 20 7.47 3.94 5.56
C LEU A 20 8.66 4.77 5.07
N ILE A 21 9.11 5.71 5.90
CA ILE A 21 10.27 6.57 5.62
C ILE A 21 11.11 6.70 6.89
N ASN A 22 12.37 6.25 6.87
CA ASN A 22 13.31 6.39 7.97
C ASN A 22 12.70 5.96 9.33
N ASN A 23 12.09 4.78 9.40
CA ASN A 23 11.38 4.23 10.57
C ASN A 23 10.16 5.04 11.05
N LYS A 24 9.68 6.01 10.25
CA LYS A 24 8.43 6.73 10.52
C LYS A 24 7.34 6.26 9.57
N VAL A 25 6.16 6.08 10.13
CA VAL A 25 4.93 5.73 9.41
C VAL A 25 4.12 6.99 9.19
N GLN A 26 3.67 7.21 7.95
CA GLN A 26 2.64 8.22 7.65
C GLN A 26 1.47 7.55 6.94
N THR A 27 0.25 7.81 7.40
CA THR A 27 -0.97 7.26 6.80
C THR A 27 -1.88 8.34 6.23
N ARG A 28 -2.58 8.03 5.15
CA ARG A 28 -3.60 8.90 4.57
C ARG A 28 -4.65 8.08 3.82
N LYS A 29 -5.91 8.50 3.93
CA LYS A 29 -7.06 7.92 3.24
C LYS A 29 -7.41 8.75 2.00
N PHE A 30 -7.82 8.07 0.93
CA PHE A 30 -8.18 8.67 -0.35
C PHE A 30 -9.44 8.00 -0.93
N ASN A 31 -10.08 8.65 -1.90
CA ASN A 31 -11.19 8.07 -2.65
C ASN A 31 -10.67 7.09 -3.70
N ASN A 32 -11.39 5.98 -3.91
CA ASN A 32 -11.03 5.00 -4.94
C ASN A 32 -11.54 5.42 -6.32
N ASN A 33 -11.04 6.55 -6.80
CA ASN A 33 -11.36 7.12 -8.10
C ASN A 33 -10.16 7.91 -8.64
N SER A 34 -10.25 8.40 -9.88
CA SER A 34 -9.17 9.13 -10.54
C SER A 34 -8.69 10.37 -9.76
N GLU A 35 -9.59 11.05 -9.04
CA GLU A 35 -9.21 12.19 -8.19
C GLU A 35 -8.35 11.74 -7.00
N GLY A 36 -8.75 10.67 -6.32
CA GLY A 36 -7.98 10.10 -5.22
C GLY A 36 -6.63 9.53 -5.67
N PHE A 37 -6.56 8.95 -6.86
CA PHE A 37 -5.30 8.46 -7.44
C PHE A 37 -4.31 9.61 -7.68
N ASN A 38 -4.80 10.72 -8.24
CA ASN A 38 -4.01 11.94 -8.40
C ASN A 38 -3.54 12.52 -7.06
N LYS A 39 -4.41 12.54 -6.05
CA LYS A 39 -4.08 13.00 -4.70
C LYS A 39 -3.02 12.11 -4.05
N LEU A 40 -3.09 10.79 -4.23
CA LEU A 40 -2.07 9.84 -3.76
C LEU A 40 -0.72 10.16 -4.40
N VAL A 41 -0.65 10.21 -5.72
CA VAL A 41 0.60 10.48 -6.44
C VAL A 41 1.19 11.85 -6.06
N THR A 42 0.36 12.88 -5.92
CA THR A 42 0.79 14.20 -5.46
C THR A 42 1.38 14.14 -4.05
N TRP A 43 0.77 13.36 -3.16
CA TRP A 43 1.27 13.15 -1.80
C TRP A 43 2.62 12.40 -1.77
N LEU A 44 2.84 11.51 -2.74
CA LEU A 44 4.08 10.73 -2.88
C LEU A 44 5.19 11.47 -3.65
N LYS A 45 4.86 12.45 -4.49
CA LYS A 45 5.79 13.12 -5.43
C LYS A 45 7.04 13.70 -4.76
N SER A 46 6.93 14.23 -3.55
CA SER A 46 8.07 14.80 -2.81
C SER A 46 8.98 13.75 -2.16
N ARG A 47 8.61 12.47 -2.24
CA ARG A 47 9.22 11.36 -1.48
C ARG A 47 10.02 10.40 -2.38
N GLY A 48 9.91 10.55 -3.70
CA GLY A 48 10.58 9.70 -4.70
C GLY A 48 9.77 8.49 -5.14
N THR A 49 10.35 7.69 -6.04
CA THR A 49 9.78 6.42 -6.50
C THR A 49 9.95 5.34 -5.42
N GLY A 50 9.00 4.42 -5.34
CA GLY A 50 9.01 3.38 -4.32
C GLY A 50 8.36 2.07 -4.76
N HIS A 51 8.29 1.15 -3.80
CA HIS A 51 7.60 -0.13 -3.96
C HIS A 51 6.26 -0.06 -3.26
N VAL A 52 5.20 -0.20 -4.04
CA VAL A 52 3.82 -0.28 -3.57
C VAL A 52 3.44 -1.75 -3.44
N CYS A 53 2.95 -2.13 -2.27
CA CYS A 53 2.26 -3.39 -2.06
C CYS A 53 0.78 -3.11 -1.77
N MET A 54 -0.09 -3.96 -2.31
CA MET A 54 -1.53 -3.92 -2.04
C MET A 54 -2.10 -5.33 -1.91
N GLU A 55 -3.12 -5.49 -1.09
CA GLU A 55 -3.80 -6.77 -0.92
C GLU A 55 -4.84 -7.01 -2.03
N ALA A 56 -4.89 -8.22 -2.58
CA ALA A 56 -5.79 -8.59 -3.67
C ALA A 56 -7.22 -8.93 -3.18
N THR A 57 -7.88 -8.03 -2.45
CA THR A 57 -9.26 -8.23 -1.99
C THR A 57 -10.27 -7.76 -3.05
N GLY A 58 -10.98 -8.71 -3.66
CA GLY A 58 -11.95 -8.40 -4.73
C GLY A 58 -11.29 -7.84 -5.99
N ILE A 59 -11.94 -6.85 -6.63
CA ILE A 59 -11.48 -6.26 -7.92
C ILE A 59 -11.02 -4.80 -7.82
N TYR A 60 -11.27 -4.13 -6.68
CA TYR A 60 -11.18 -2.68 -6.58
C TYR A 60 -9.74 -2.14 -6.63
N TRP A 61 -8.75 -2.97 -6.32
CA TRP A 61 -7.33 -2.64 -6.40
C TRP A 61 -6.80 -2.48 -7.84
N LYS A 62 -7.46 -3.09 -8.84
CA LYS A 62 -6.92 -3.19 -10.22
C LYS A 62 -6.64 -1.83 -10.85
N SER A 63 -7.59 -0.91 -10.76
CA SER A 63 -7.47 0.42 -11.37
C SER A 63 -6.35 1.23 -10.71
N LEU A 64 -6.24 1.16 -9.38
CA LEU A 64 -5.18 1.83 -8.63
C LEU A 64 -3.80 1.22 -8.94
N ALA A 65 -3.70 -0.11 -8.99
CA ALA A 65 -2.47 -0.83 -9.34
C ALA A 65 -1.94 -0.39 -10.70
N LYS A 66 -2.82 -0.42 -11.72
CA LYS A 66 -2.48 0.01 -13.08
C LYS A 66 -2.03 1.47 -13.10
N TYR A 67 -2.77 2.36 -12.43
CA TYR A 67 -2.44 3.78 -12.40
C TYR A 67 -1.05 4.04 -11.80
N LEU A 68 -0.71 3.37 -10.70
CA LEU A 68 0.60 3.52 -10.05
C LEU A 68 1.73 2.91 -10.89
N TYR A 69 1.50 1.78 -11.54
CA TYR A 69 2.45 1.18 -12.47
C TYR A 69 2.73 2.10 -13.66
N ASP A 70 1.69 2.63 -14.30
CA ASP A 70 1.82 3.57 -15.42
C ASP A 70 2.55 4.87 -15.01
N TYR A 71 2.47 5.26 -13.72
CA TYR A 71 3.19 6.41 -13.16
C TYR A 71 4.66 6.08 -12.77
N GLY A 72 5.10 4.82 -12.91
CA GLY A 72 6.49 4.40 -12.69
C GLY A 72 6.80 3.86 -11.29
N TYR A 73 5.80 3.48 -10.49
CA TYR A 73 6.03 2.74 -9.24
C TYR A 73 6.22 1.24 -9.53
N LYS A 74 7.01 0.56 -8.68
CA LYS A 74 6.98 -0.91 -8.59
C LYS A 74 5.72 -1.31 -7.83
N VAL A 75 4.90 -2.20 -8.38
CA VAL A 75 3.60 -2.56 -7.78
C VAL A 75 3.48 -4.06 -7.60
N SER A 76 3.42 -4.51 -6.35
CA SER A 76 3.10 -5.89 -6.01
C SER A 76 1.67 -6.03 -5.51
N VAL A 77 0.92 -6.92 -6.14
CA VAL A 77 -0.42 -7.30 -5.68
C VAL A 77 -0.29 -8.64 -4.95
N VAL A 78 -0.57 -8.63 -3.65
CA VAL A 78 -0.26 -9.74 -2.75
C VAL A 78 -1.53 -10.50 -2.40
N ASN A 79 -1.43 -11.84 -2.37
CA ASN A 79 -2.50 -12.70 -1.91
C ASN A 79 -2.87 -12.39 -0.43
N PRO A 80 -4.16 -12.13 -0.11
CA PRO A 80 -4.68 -11.95 1.24
C PRO A 80 -4.15 -12.93 2.29
N ALA A 81 -4.02 -14.21 1.92
CA ALA A 81 -3.54 -15.26 2.83
C ALA A 81 -2.11 -15.00 3.32
N ARG A 82 -1.24 -14.41 2.48
CA ARG A 82 0.13 -14.06 2.86
C ARG A 82 0.16 -12.89 3.85
N ILE A 83 -0.65 -11.86 3.62
CA ILE A 83 -0.79 -10.72 4.54
C ILE A 83 -1.33 -11.20 5.90
N LYS A 84 -2.37 -12.05 5.88
CA LYS A 84 -2.93 -12.65 7.10
C LYS A 84 -1.90 -13.50 7.86
N GLY A 85 -1.13 -14.34 7.17
CA GLY A 85 -0.08 -15.15 7.80
C GLY A 85 1.00 -14.27 8.45
N PHE A 86 1.38 -13.18 7.79
CA PHE A 86 2.32 -12.21 8.33
C PHE A 86 1.76 -11.48 9.57
N ALA A 87 0.49 -11.06 9.55
CA ALA A 87 -0.19 -10.45 10.70
C ALA A 87 -0.12 -11.34 11.95
N ILE A 88 -0.41 -12.64 11.78
CA ILE A 88 -0.35 -13.64 12.86
C ILE A 88 1.08 -13.76 13.38
N SER A 89 2.08 -13.82 12.50
CA SER A 89 3.50 -13.90 12.89
C SER A 89 3.98 -12.69 13.71
N LYS A 90 3.36 -11.51 13.51
CA LYS A 90 3.64 -10.27 14.23
C LYS A 90 2.82 -10.10 15.53
N LEU A 91 1.97 -11.08 15.87
CA LEU A 91 0.99 -10.98 16.96
C LEU A 91 0.11 -9.71 16.86
N SER A 92 -0.13 -9.23 15.64
CA SER A 92 -0.96 -8.03 15.43
C SER A 92 -2.42 -8.36 15.74
N ARG A 93 -2.99 -7.69 16.75
CA ARG A 93 -4.38 -7.87 17.19
C ARG A 93 -5.29 -6.71 16.79
N THR A 94 -4.72 -5.58 16.38
CA THR A 94 -5.48 -4.38 16.02
C THR A 94 -5.88 -4.46 14.55
N LYS A 95 -7.20 -4.44 14.29
CA LYS A 95 -7.77 -4.35 12.94
C LYS A 95 -8.45 -3.02 12.74
N THR A 96 -7.85 -2.18 11.91
CA THR A 96 -8.41 -0.92 11.43
C THR A 96 -7.84 -0.69 10.02
N ASP A 97 -8.56 -0.03 9.12
CA ASP A 97 -8.08 0.24 7.76
C ASP A 97 -6.66 0.87 7.74
N LYS A 98 -6.39 1.76 8.72
CA LYS A 98 -5.05 2.35 8.91
C LYS A 98 -4.01 1.30 9.30
N ALA A 99 -4.32 0.42 10.25
CA ALA A 99 -3.39 -0.62 10.68
C ALA A 99 -3.13 -1.65 9.56
N ASP A 100 -4.12 -1.93 8.72
CA ASP A 100 -4.00 -2.88 7.61
C ASP A 100 -3.07 -2.33 6.53
N SER A 101 -3.21 -1.05 6.14
CA SER A 101 -2.25 -0.42 5.21
C SER A 101 -0.81 -0.41 5.73
N VAL A 102 -0.60 -0.22 7.04
CA VAL A 102 0.73 -0.29 7.68
C VAL A 102 1.28 -1.72 7.67
N LEU A 103 0.45 -2.70 8.00
CA LEU A 103 0.83 -4.12 7.95
C LEU A 103 1.27 -4.54 6.53
N ILE A 104 0.57 -4.06 5.50
CA ILE A 104 0.93 -4.31 4.11
C ILE A 104 2.29 -3.66 3.77
N ALA A 105 2.56 -2.46 4.28
CA ALA A 105 3.85 -1.80 4.08
C ALA A 105 4.99 -2.58 4.76
N ASP A 106 4.79 -3.00 6.01
CA ASP A 106 5.74 -3.83 6.75
C ASP A 106 6.00 -5.18 6.05
N PHE A 107 4.94 -5.79 5.51
CA PHE A 107 5.07 -7.01 4.70
C PHE A 107 5.93 -6.76 3.46
N CYS A 108 5.68 -5.64 2.77
CA CYS A 108 6.42 -5.26 1.57
C CYS A 108 7.91 -5.10 1.86
N GLU A 109 8.25 -4.41 2.95
CA GLU A 109 9.63 -4.20 3.40
C GLU A 109 10.32 -5.52 3.79
N ALA A 110 9.63 -6.38 4.54
CA ALA A 110 10.19 -7.63 5.04
C ALA A 110 10.32 -8.72 3.96
N MET A 111 9.30 -8.87 3.12
CA MET A 111 9.17 -9.99 2.18
C MET A 111 9.60 -9.66 0.76
N LYS A 112 9.72 -8.37 0.41
CA LYS A 112 10.15 -7.88 -0.92
C LYS A 112 9.50 -8.66 -2.07
N PRO A 113 8.15 -8.70 -2.14
CA PRO A 113 7.45 -9.47 -3.17
C PRO A 113 7.82 -8.98 -4.57
N GLU A 114 7.70 -9.86 -5.56
CA GLU A 114 7.91 -9.51 -6.96
C GLU A 114 6.87 -8.48 -7.42
N ALA A 115 7.31 -7.53 -8.25
CA ALA A 115 6.55 -6.38 -8.74
C ALA A 115 6.43 -6.43 -10.26
#